data_AF-A0A231H030-F1
#
_entry.id   AF-A0A231H030-F1
#
_cell.length_a   1.000
_cell.length_b   1.000
_cell.length_c   1.000
_cell.angle_alpha   90.00
_cell.angle_beta   90.00
_cell.angle_gamma   90.00
#
_symmetry.space_group_name_H-M   'P 1'
#
loop_
_entity.id
_entity.type
_entity.pdbx_description
1 polymer ?
#
loop_
_entity_poly.entity_id
_entity_poly.type
_entity_poly.pdbx_seq_one_letter_code
_entity_poly.pdbx_strand_id
1 'polypeptide(L)'
;MSTTTIVVIVVVVVVAILVIAALARVAVAQRKEHRRAEAAEIREKATERSHEVGRRQALADETAAKARAASAEADIKAAQAAGLKEQAAAHHTEAATSRDELTQEFHRADKVDPDARTPEPGKDAERGRTSGADTARNEAHRSDTPRNDVPRSGPTEGR
;
A
#
# COMPACT_ATOMS: atom_id res chain seq x y z
N MET A 1 -80.13 41.09 -30.10
CA MET A 1 -79.48 39.80 -29.82
C MET A 1 -80.49 38.92 -29.08
N SER A 2 -80.96 37.84 -29.70
CA SER A 2 -82.00 36.99 -29.13
C SER A 2 -81.42 36.11 -28.02
N THR A 3 -82.16 35.91 -26.93
CA THR A 3 -81.77 35.08 -25.78
C THR A 3 -81.36 33.67 -26.21
N THR A 4 -82.00 33.14 -27.26
CA THR A 4 -81.66 31.87 -27.91
C THR A 4 -80.22 31.83 -28.44
N THR A 5 -79.73 32.91 -29.05
CA THR A 5 -78.36 33.01 -29.56
C THR A 5 -77.35 32.97 -28.41
N ILE A 6 -77.65 33.65 -27.31
CA ILE A 6 -76.80 33.66 -26.10
C ILE A 6 -76.73 32.25 -25.50
N VAL A 7 -77.87 31.56 -25.37
CA VAL A 7 -77.93 30.19 -24.83
C VAL A 7 -77.14 29.21 -25.69
N VAL A 8 -77.25 29.28 -27.02
CA VAL A 8 -76.49 28.41 -27.94
C VAL A 8 -74.99 28.65 -27.80
N ILE A 9 -74.54 29.90 -27.73
CA ILE A 9 -73.12 30.22 -27.56
C ILE A 9 -72.58 29.66 -26.23
N VAL A 10 -73.33 29.81 -25.13
CA VAL A 10 -72.93 29.28 -23.83
C VAL A 10 -72.79 27.76 -23.87
N VAL A 11 -73.74 27.05 -24.47
CA VAL A 11 -73.68 25.59 -24.61
C VAL A 11 -72.46 25.15 -25.43
N VAL A 12 -72.18 25.83 -26.56
CA VAL A 12 -71.01 25.53 -27.40
C VAL A 12 -69.70 25.74 -26.64
N VAL A 13 -69.59 26.83 -25.86
CA VAL A 13 -68.40 27.12 -25.04
C VAL A 13 -68.20 26.05 -23.96
N VAL A 14 -69.27 25.62 -23.28
CA VAL A 14 -69.19 24.57 -22.26
C VAL A 14 -68.74 23.24 -22.87
N VAL A 15 -69.29 22.86 -24.03
CA VAL A 15 -68.88 21.64 -24.74
C VAL A 15 -67.42 21.73 -25.18
N ALA A 16 -66.97 22.88 -25.70
CA ALA A 16 -65.58 23.08 -26.08
C ALA A 16 -64.63 22.95 -24.88
N ILE A 17 -64.98 23.51 -23.73
CA ILE A 17 -64.19 23.37 -22.49
C ILE A 17 -64.10 21.91 -22.03
N LEU A 18 -65.21 21.16 -22.11
CA LEU A 18 -65.23 19.74 -21.73
C LEU A 18 -64.34 18.89 -22.66
N VAL A 19 -64.35 19.17 -23.97
CA VAL A 19 -63.49 18.48 -24.94
C VAL A 19 -62.01 18.78 -24.67
N ILE A 20 -61.66 20.05 -24.42
CA ILE A 20 -60.28 20.45 -24.10
C ILE A 20 -59.82 19.77 -22.79
N ALA A 21 -60.67 19.74 -21.77
CA ALA A 21 -60.37 19.08 -20.49
C ALA A 21 -60.18 17.55 -20.64
N ALA A 22 -60.95 16.90 -21.50
CA ALA A 22 -60.82 15.48 -21.78
C ALA A 22 -59.48 15.16 -22.49
N LEU A 23 -59.12 15.95 -23.51
CA LEU A 23 -57.85 15.80 -24.24
C LEU A 23 -56.64 16.03 -23.32
N ALA A 24 -56.71 17.03 -22.43
CA ALA A 24 -55.65 17.30 -21.45
C ALA A 24 -55.45 16.12 -20.47
N ARG A 25 -56.53 15.47 -20.01
CA ARG A 25 -56.42 14.30 -19.12
C ARG A 25 -55.76 13.10 -19.78
N VAL A 26 -56.06 12.83 -21.06
CA VAL A 26 -55.43 11.74 -21.81
C VAL A 26 -53.94 11.99 -22.02
N ALA A 27 -53.56 13.23 -22.37
CA ALA A 27 -52.14 13.60 -22.53
C ALA A 27 -51.33 13.47 -21.23
N VAL A 28 -51.93 13.78 -20.08
CA VAL A 28 -51.29 13.63 -18.77
C VAL A 28 -51.22 12.15 -18.34
N ALA A 29 -52.22 11.34 -18.67
CA ALA A 29 -52.23 9.91 -18.38
C ALA A 29 -51.11 9.16 -19.12
N GLN A 30 -50.89 9.46 -20.41
CA GLN A 30 -49.79 8.87 -21.18
C GLN A 30 -48.39 9.26 -20.65
N ARG A 31 -48.23 10.47 -20.13
CA ARG A 31 -46.97 10.90 -19.48
C ARG A 31 -46.71 10.20 -18.15
N LYS A 32 -47.72 9.62 -17.48
CA LYS A 32 -47.54 8.85 -16.24
C LYS A 32 -47.01 7.44 -16.50
N GLU A 33 -47.32 6.83 -17.63
CA GLU A 33 -46.76 5.52 -18.02
C GLU A 33 -45.28 5.62 -18.39
N HIS A 34 -44.88 6.66 -19.14
CA HIS A 34 -43.47 6.89 -19.48
C HIS A 34 -42.58 7.11 -18.24
N ARG A 35 -43.08 7.79 -17.21
CA ARG A 35 -42.33 8.00 -15.95
C ARG A 35 -42.18 6.73 -15.11
N ARG A 36 -43.07 5.73 -15.27
CA ARG A 36 -42.92 4.42 -14.61
C ARG A 36 -41.84 3.57 -15.28
N ALA A 37 -41.71 3.65 -16.60
CA ALA A 37 -40.66 2.96 -17.35
C ALA A 37 -39.26 3.51 -17.02
N GLU A 38 -39.09 4.84 -16.97
CA GLU A 38 -37.81 5.46 -16.58
C GLU A 38 -37.38 5.08 -15.16
N ALA A 39 -38.33 4.97 -14.21
CA ALA A 39 -38.01 4.58 -12.84
C ALA A 39 -37.57 3.11 -12.71
N ALA A 40 -38.07 2.21 -13.58
CA ALA A 40 -37.62 0.83 -13.64
C ALA A 40 -36.22 0.73 -14.25
N GLU A 41 -35.96 1.46 -15.33
CA GLU A 41 -34.67 1.47 -16.02
C GLU A 41 -33.54 2.05 -15.14
N ILE A 42 -33.85 3.08 -14.34
CA ILE A 42 -32.90 3.65 -13.36
C ILE A 42 -32.59 2.66 -12.23
N ARG A 43 -33.56 1.87 -11.77
CA ARG A 43 -33.33 0.83 -10.75
C ARG A 43 -32.46 -0.30 -11.29
N GLU A 44 -32.69 -0.72 -12.53
CA GLU A 44 -31.90 -1.76 -13.18
C GLU A 44 -30.44 -1.31 -13.38
N LYS A 45 -30.23 -0.11 -13.94
CA LYS A 45 -28.90 0.51 -14.08
C LYS A 45 -28.18 0.75 -12.74
N ALA A 46 -28.91 1.08 -11.68
CA ALA A 46 -28.33 1.24 -10.34
C ALA A 46 -27.90 -0.11 -9.74
N THR A 47 -28.66 -1.17 -9.98
CA THR A 47 -28.35 -2.52 -9.50
C THR A 47 -27.10 -3.04 -10.22
N GLU A 48 -27.00 -2.85 -11.53
CA GLU A 48 -25.84 -3.27 -12.32
C GLU A 48 -24.54 -2.55 -11.91
N ARG A 49 -24.61 -1.22 -11.69
CA ARG A 49 -23.47 -0.46 -11.15
C ARG A 49 -23.10 -0.85 -9.72
N SER A 50 -24.07 -1.26 -8.89
CA SER A 50 -23.78 -1.71 -7.52
C SER A 50 -22.97 -3.02 -7.49
N HIS A 51 -23.18 -3.92 -8.45
CA HIS A 51 -22.39 -5.14 -8.59
C HIS A 51 -20.93 -4.89 -9.00
N GLU A 52 -20.66 -3.83 -9.77
CA GLU A 52 -19.30 -3.47 -10.15
C GLU A 52 -18.55 -2.80 -8.99
N VAL A 53 -19.22 -1.90 -8.26
CA VAL A 53 -18.64 -1.26 -7.06
C VAL A 53 -18.39 -2.29 -5.95
N GLY A 54 -19.31 -3.23 -5.74
CA GLY A 54 -19.13 -4.32 -4.77
C GLY A 54 -17.92 -5.20 -5.06
N ARG A 55 -17.66 -5.51 -6.34
CA ARG A 55 -16.45 -6.27 -6.75
C ARG A 55 -15.16 -5.49 -6.48
N ARG A 56 -15.14 -4.18 -6.78
CA ARG A 56 -13.97 -3.34 -6.49
C ARG A 56 -13.73 -3.18 -5.00
N GLN A 57 -14.80 -3.06 -4.20
CA GLN A 57 -14.71 -2.99 -2.74
C GLN A 57 -14.16 -4.29 -2.17
N ALA A 58 -14.63 -5.45 -2.63
CA ALA A 58 -14.13 -6.75 -2.18
C ALA A 58 -12.62 -6.93 -2.47
N LEU A 59 -12.15 -6.52 -3.65
CA LEU A 59 -10.72 -6.56 -3.99
C LEU A 59 -9.89 -5.59 -3.14
N ALA A 60 -10.44 -4.42 -2.81
CA ALA A 60 -9.78 -3.46 -1.92
C ALA A 60 -9.67 -4.00 -0.49
N ASP A 61 -10.73 -4.62 0.02
CA ASP A 61 -10.78 -5.20 1.36
C ASP A 61 -9.84 -6.42 1.46
N GLU A 62 -9.80 -7.26 0.42
CA GLU A 62 -8.85 -8.38 0.32
C GLU A 62 -7.40 -7.88 0.28
N THR A 63 -7.12 -6.84 -0.51
CA THR A 63 -5.78 -6.23 -0.59
C THR A 63 -5.38 -5.61 0.75
N ALA A 64 -6.31 -4.93 1.43
CA ALA A 64 -6.06 -4.35 2.74
C ALA A 64 -5.81 -5.43 3.80
N ALA A 65 -6.56 -6.53 3.77
CA ALA A 65 -6.33 -7.67 4.65
C ALA A 65 -4.95 -8.32 4.39
N LYS A 66 -4.59 -8.52 3.12
CA LYS A 66 -3.28 -9.07 2.73
C LYS A 66 -2.12 -8.17 3.14
N ALA A 67 -2.28 -6.85 3.01
CA ALA A 67 -1.28 -5.88 3.46
C ALA A 67 -1.06 -5.93 4.98
N ARG A 68 -2.14 -6.06 5.77
CA ARG A 68 -2.05 -6.22 7.23
C ARG A 68 -1.35 -7.51 7.62
N ALA A 69 -1.66 -8.62 6.95
CA ALA A 69 -1.00 -9.91 7.18
C ALA A 69 0.52 -9.84 6.88
N ALA A 70 0.88 -9.27 5.72
CA ALA A 70 2.28 -9.09 5.34
C ALA A 70 3.05 -8.17 6.32
N SER A 71 2.39 -7.13 6.83
CA SER A 71 3.01 -6.21 7.82
C SER A 71 3.27 -6.92 9.15
N ALA A 72 2.31 -7.72 9.64
CA ALA A 72 2.49 -8.49 10.87
C ALA A 72 3.64 -9.51 10.76
N GLU A 73 3.78 -10.18 9.61
CA GLU A 73 4.91 -11.08 9.36
C GLU A 73 6.25 -10.34 9.32
N ALA A 74 6.28 -9.13 8.76
CA ALA A 74 7.48 -8.30 8.74
C ALA A 74 7.88 -7.86 10.15
N ASP A 75 6.92 -7.48 10.99
CA ASP A 75 7.17 -7.08 12.37
C ASP A 75 7.76 -8.23 13.20
N ILE A 76 7.25 -9.46 13.02
CA ILE A 76 7.81 -10.65 13.68
C ILE A 76 9.27 -10.88 13.25
N LYS A 77 9.55 -10.79 11.94
CA LYS A 77 10.92 -10.93 11.43
C LYS A 77 11.85 -9.82 11.91
N ALA A 78 11.35 -8.59 12.01
CA ALA A 78 12.09 -7.46 12.54
C ALA A 78 12.46 -7.66 14.01
N ALA A 79 11.51 -8.14 14.82
CA ALA A 79 11.75 -8.47 16.23
C ALA A 79 12.78 -9.60 16.38
N GLN A 80 12.70 -10.65 15.54
CA GLN A 80 13.68 -11.74 15.53
C GLN A 80 15.09 -11.24 15.16
N ALA A 81 15.18 -10.39 14.14
CA ALA A 81 16.45 -9.79 13.74
C ALA A 81 17.03 -8.88 14.83
N ALA A 82 16.18 -8.11 15.52
CA ALA A 82 16.61 -7.30 16.66
C ALA A 82 17.15 -8.18 17.79
N GLY A 83 16.48 -9.29 18.12
CA GLY A 83 16.96 -10.24 19.13
C GLY A 83 18.31 -10.86 18.79
N LEU A 84 18.54 -11.24 17.53
CA LEU A 84 19.84 -11.77 17.08
C LEU A 84 20.94 -10.70 17.13
N LYS A 85 20.63 -9.44 16.78
CA LYS A 85 21.58 -8.33 16.89
C LYS A 85 21.99 -8.06 18.33
N GLU A 86 21.03 -8.11 19.26
CA GLU A 86 21.32 -7.92 20.69
C GLU A 86 22.24 -9.04 21.21
N GLN A 87 21.98 -10.30 20.84
CA GLN A 87 22.86 -11.42 21.20
C GLN A 87 24.26 -11.25 20.61
N ALA A 88 24.38 -10.83 19.35
CA ALA A 88 25.66 -10.56 18.73
C ALA A 88 26.41 -9.42 19.44
N ALA A 89 25.70 -8.36 19.83
CA ALA A 89 26.26 -7.24 20.59
C ALA A 89 26.75 -7.70 21.97
N ALA A 90 25.98 -8.53 22.66
CA ALA A 90 26.37 -9.11 23.95
C ALA A 90 27.65 -9.94 23.84
N HIS A 91 27.73 -10.84 22.84
CA HIS A 91 28.95 -11.62 22.59
C HIS A 91 30.15 -10.76 22.23
N HIS A 92 29.94 -9.68 21.47
CA HIS A 92 31.03 -8.75 21.15
C HIS A 92 31.54 -8.02 22.39
N THR A 93 30.65 -7.56 23.27
CA THR A 93 31.03 -6.94 24.54
C THR A 93 31.75 -7.91 25.48
N GLU A 94 31.29 -9.16 25.56
CA GLU A 94 31.95 -10.21 26.34
C GLU A 94 33.36 -10.47 25.80
N ALA A 95 33.50 -10.64 24.48
CA ALA A 95 34.81 -10.83 23.84
C ALA A 95 35.75 -9.63 24.05
N ALA A 96 35.23 -8.40 24.00
CA ALA A 96 36.00 -7.20 24.30
C ALA A 96 36.48 -7.19 25.75
N THR A 97 35.61 -7.54 26.69
CA THR A 97 35.94 -7.63 28.12
C THR A 97 37.03 -8.67 28.38
N SER A 98 36.91 -9.87 27.80
CA SER A 98 37.95 -10.90 27.94
C SER A 98 39.30 -10.46 27.34
N ARG A 99 39.31 -9.69 26.25
CA ARG A 99 40.54 -9.11 25.70
C ARG A 99 41.17 -8.12 26.67
N ASP A 100 40.37 -7.24 27.26
CA ASP A 100 40.85 -6.25 28.22
C ASP A 100 41.40 -6.92 29.48
N GLU A 101 40.76 -7.98 29.98
CA GLU A 101 41.24 -8.80 31.09
C GLU A 101 42.59 -9.45 30.77
N LEU A 102 42.72 -10.09 29.60
CA LEU A 102 43.98 -10.68 29.16
C LEU A 102 45.09 -9.63 29.04
N THR A 103 44.80 -8.45 28.47
CA THR A 103 45.78 -7.36 28.38
C THR A 103 46.22 -6.89 29.77
N GLN A 104 45.31 -6.82 30.75
CA GLN A 104 45.68 -6.50 32.13
C GLN A 104 46.53 -7.59 32.78
N GLU A 105 46.26 -8.87 32.51
CA GLU A 105 47.08 -9.98 33.02
C GLU A 105 48.49 -9.97 32.42
N PHE A 106 48.63 -9.77 31.12
CA PHE A 106 49.94 -9.59 30.48
C PHE A 106 50.69 -8.39 31.09
N HIS A 107 50.03 -7.24 31.24
CA HIS A 107 50.64 -6.09 31.90
C HIS A 107 51.04 -6.35 33.36
N ARG A 108 50.32 -7.22 34.08
CA ARG A 108 50.70 -7.62 35.44
C ARG A 108 51.89 -8.57 35.42
N ALA A 109 51.94 -9.52 34.48
CA ALA A 109 53.07 -10.42 34.30
C ALA A 109 54.36 -9.64 33.98
N ASP A 110 54.30 -8.70 33.03
CA ASP A 110 55.43 -7.85 32.63
C ASP A 110 55.96 -6.98 33.78
N LYS A 111 55.12 -6.63 34.76
CA LYS A 111 55.54 -5.86 35.95
C LYS A 111 56.31 -6.69 36.98
N VAL A 112 56.06 -8.00 37.01
CA VAL A 112 56.65 -8.91 38.00
C VAL A 112 57.88 -9.61 37.43
N ASP A 113 57.94 -9.77 36.10
CA ASP A 113 59.05 -10.39 35.41
C ASP A 113 60.32 -9.50 35.45
N PRO A 114 61.40 -9.94 36.13
CA PRO A 114 62.65 -9.18 36.21
C PRO A 114 63.41 -9.10 34.88
N ASP A 115 63.07 -9.96 33.90
CA ASP A 115 63.64 -9.96 32.55
C ASP A 115 62.77 -9.19 31.55
N ALA A 116 61.63 -8.62 31.97
CA ALA A 116 60.74 -7.85 31.11
C ALA A 116 61.45 -6.60 30.58
N ARG A 117 61.55 -6.50 29.25
CA ARG A 117 62.10 -5.32 28.58
C ARG A 117 61.13 -4.15 28.75
N THR A 118 61.56 -3.10 29.45
CA THR A 118 60.84 -1.82 29.47
C THR A 118 60.63 -1.33 28.02
N PRO A 119 59.39 -1.02 27.61
CA PRO A 119 59.14 -0.44 26.29
C PRO A 119 59.84 0.92 26.20
N GLU A 120 60.89 1.03 25.38
CA GLU A 120 61.45 2.34 25.06
C GLU A 120 60.46 3.10 24.15
N PRO A 121 60.09 4.34 24.49
CA PRO A 121 59.18 5.13 23.67
C PRO A 121 59.86 5.48 22.34
N GLY A 122 59.56 4.74 21.28
CA GLY A 122 60.01 5.11 19.92
C GLY A 122 60.08 4.02 18.85
N LYS A 123 59.99 2.72 19.18
CA LYS A 123 60.28 1.65 18.20
C LYS A 123 59.06 0.87 17.68
N ASP A 124 57.87 1.08 18.25
CA ASP A 124 56.67 0.28 17.91
C ASP A 124 55.71 0.96 16.93
N ALA A 125 55.91 2.25 16.64
CA ALA A 125 55.06 3.03 15.73
C ALA A 125 55.26 2.70 14.23
N GLU A 126 56.21 1.84 13.89
CA GLU A 126 56.56 1.52 12.49
C GLU A 126 56.02 0.16 12.03
N ARG A 127 55.75 -0.78 12.94
CA ARG A 127 55.29 -2.15 12.59
C ARG A 127 53.79 -2.27 12.30
N GLY A 128 52.98 -1.27 12.67
CA GLY A 128 51.52 -1.32 12.52
C GLY A 128 50.96 -0.80 11.18
N ARG A 129 51.78 -0.17 10.32
CA ARG A 129 51.28 0.53 9.12
C ARG A 129 51.21 -0.32 7.84
N THR A 130 51.81 -1.50 7.81
CA THR A 130 51.93 -2.31 6.58
C THR A 130 50.89 -3.41 6.42
N SER A 131 50.07 -3.72 7.44
CA SER A 131 49.19 -4.89 7.42
C SER A 131 47.68 -4.59 7.22
N GLY A 132 47.28 -3.32 7.10
CA GLY A 132 45.87 -2.90 7.02
C GLY A 132 45.35 -2.46 5.65
N ALA A 133 46.21 -2.39 4.63
CA ALA A 133 45.85 -1.81 3.32
C ALA A 133 45.26 -2.81 2.32
N ASP A 134 45.45 -4.12 2.52
CA ASP A 134 45.10 -5.13 1.51
C ASP A 134 43.68 -5.69 1.62
N THR A 135 43.01 -5.55 2.78
CA THR A 135 41.70 -6.17 2.99
C THR A 135 40.54 -5.35 2.41
N ALA A 136 40.69 -4.03 2.29
CA ALA A 136 39.60 -3.15 1.83
C ALA A 136 39.38 -3.15 0.30
N ARG A 137 40.33 -3.67 -0.50
CA ARG A 137 40.22 -3.67 -1.97
C ARG A 137 39.33 -4.80 -2.50
N ASN A 138 39.13 -5.87 -1.73
CA ASN A 138 38.48 -7.09 -2.24
C ASN A 138 36.94 -7.11 -2.06
N GLU A 139 36.37 -6.17 -1.29
CA GLU A 139 34.93 -6.14 -1.01
C GLU A 139 34.13 -5.39 -2.09
N ALA A 140 34.78 -4.54 -2.90
CA ALA A 140 34.12 -3.70 -3.91
C ALA A 140 33.75 -4.45 -5.21
N HIS A 141 34.11 -5.73 -5.35
CA HIS A 141 33.92 -6.47 -6.60
C HIS A 141 32.84 -7.59 -6.54
N ARG A 142 32.07 -7.69 -5.45
CA ARG A 142 31.09 -8.77 -5.26
C ARG A 142 29.62 -8.39 -5.32
N SER A 143 29.28 -7.13 -5.59
CA SER A 143 27.90 -6.68 -5.82
C SER A 143 27.50 -6.79 -7.29
N ASP A 144 27.64 -7.99 -7.86
CA ASP A 144 26.97 -8.33 -9.13
C ASP A 144 25.72 -9.13 -8.78
N THR A 145 24.60 -8.42 -8.66
CA THR A 145 23.29 -9.02 -8.37
C THR A 145 22.64 -9.34 -9.71
N PRO A 146 22.29 -10.60 -10.04
CA PRO A 146 21.57 -10.89 -11.27
C PRO A 146 20.19 -10.24 -11.19
N ARG A 147 19.96 -9.27 -12.08
CA ARG A 147 18.66 -8.64 -12.32
C ARG A 147 17.70 -9.73 -12.81
N ASN A 148 16.74 -10.08 -11.98
CA ASN A 148 15.71 -11.06 -12.30
C ASN A 148 14.71 -10.42 -13.28
N ASP A 149 14.99 -10.52 -14.58
CA ASP A 149 14.09 -10.09 -15.64
C ASP A 149 12.95 -11.11 -15.80
N VAL A 150 11.79 -10.80 -15.22
CA VAL A 150 10.54 -11.51 -15.50
C VAL A 150 9.96 -10.97 -16.81
N PRO A 151 9.85 -11.75 -17.90
CA PRO A 151 9.21 -11.28 -19.12
C PRO A 151 7.70 -11.19 -18.89
N ARG A 152 7.19 -9.96 -18.92
CA ARG A 152 5.76 -9.66 -18.93
C ARG A 152 5.21 -9.97 -20.32
N SER A 153 4.77 -11.20 -20.56
CA SER A 153 3.96 -11.56 -21.73
C SER A 153 2.58 -10.90 -21.62
N GLY A 154 2.32 -9.94 -22.51
CA GLY A 154 0.99 -9.35 -22.70
C GLY A 154 0.05 -10.30 -23.46
N PRO A 155 -1.28 -10.13 -23.35
CA PRO A 155 -2.24 -10.97 -24.05
C PRO A 155 -2.28 -10.60 -25.54
N THR A 156 -2.15 -11.62 -26.40
CA THR A 156 -2.41 -11.53 -27.83
C THR A 156 -3.91 -11.37 -28.06
N GLU A 157 -4.33 -10.19 -28.55
CA GLU A 157 -5.65 -10.00 -29.17
C GLU A 157 -5.74 -10.85 -30.44
N GLY A 158 -6.78 -11.68 -30.51
CA GLY A 158 -7.16 -12.43 -31.69
C GLY A 158 -7.84 -11.54 -32.73
N ARG A 159 -7.47 -11.74 -33.99
CA ARG A 159 -8.24 -11.40 -35.19
C ARG A 159 -8.31 -12.62 -36.08
#